data_AF-A0A2D7RGJ9-F1
#
_entry.id   AF-A0A2D7RGJ9-F1
#
_cell.length_a   1.000
_cell.length_b   1.000
_cell.length_c   1.000
_cell.angle_alpha   90.00
_cell.angle_beta   90.00
_cell.angle_gamma   90.00
#
_symmetry.space_group_name_H-M   'P 1'
#
loop_
_entity.id
_entity.type
_entity.pdbx_description
1 polymer ?
#
loop_
_entity_poly.entity_id
_entity_poly.type
_entity_poly.pdbx_seq_one_letter_code
_entity_poly.pdbx_strand_id
1 'polypeptide(L)'
;GLSKSSISEIYLKSSNNRINLKNILKSRFKSLTVKSHEELNESLFKMMKSEKLIVIIIMIMIVLISVFNVIGSVVMLIVEKESSLKTLKILGMNNLNIEKVFFKNGLMINLLGLVIGLFFSILAVISQKQFSFVKVGSIDLAYPVELTFYNVIIVLFTAIFVGFTSSYLSAKAVKKLI
;
A
#
# COMPACT_ATOMS: atom_id res chain seq x y z
N GLY A 1 26.31 44.11 8.18
CA GLY A 1 27.56 44.44 7.48
C GLY A 1 28.34 43.17 7.25
N LEU A 2 28.45 42.75 6.00
CA LEU A 2 29.37 41.69 5.55
C LEU A 2 30.16 42.28 4.37
N SER A 3 31.47 42.09 4.37
CA SER A 3 32.39 42.64 3.36
C SER A 3 32.02 42.10 1.96
N LYS A 4 32.26 42.91 0.92
CA LYS A 4 31.79 42.73 -0.47
C LYS A 4 32.32 41.45 -1.18
N SER A 5 33.03 40.57 -0.47
CA SER A 5 33.66 39.33 -0.98
C SER A 5 33.46 38.08 -0.10
N SER A 6 32.63 38.14 0.94
CA SER A 6 32.36 36.96 1.79
C SER A 6 31.24 36.10 1.19
N ILE A 7 31.58 34.89 0.74
CA ILE A 7 30.63 33.86 0.30
C ILE A 7 30.07 33.16 1.55
N SER A 8 28.76 33.26 1.77
CA SER A 8 28.09 32.68 2.93
C SER A 8 27.76 31.20 2.76
N GLU A 9 27.46 30.72 1.54
CA GLU A 9 27.01 29.34 1.30
C GLU A 9 27.43 28.84 -0.10
N ILE A 10 27.79 27.56 -0.20
CA ILE A 10 28.12 26.87 -1.47
C ILE A 10 27.27 25.60 -1.57
N TYR A 11 26.47 25.51 -2.64
CA TYR A 11 25.62 24.36 -2.91
C TYR A 11 26.33 23.38 -3.85
N LEU A 12 26.54 22.15 -3.39
CA LEU A 12 27.17 21.07 -4.16
C LEU A 12 26.14 19.98 -4.47
N LYS A 13 25.78 19.84 -5.75
CA LYS A 13 24.90 18.76 -6.22
C LYS A 13 25.73 17.50 -6.46
N SER A 14 25.50 16.44 -5.68
CA SER A 14 26.15 15.15 -5.88
C SER A 14 25.13 14.03 -6.12
N SER A 15 25.37 13.24 -7.17
CA SER A 15 24.45 12.23 -7.68
C SER A 15 24.57 10.87 -7.00
N ASN A 16 25.76 10.45 -6.56
CA ASN A 16 25.98 9.02 -6.22
C ASN A 16 26.57 8.74 -4.84
N ASN A 17 27.06 9.73 -4.07
CA ASN A 17 27.71 9.41 -2.79
C ASN A 17 27.73 10.55 -1.75
N ARG A 18 26.54 10.99 -1.33
CA ARG A 18 26.36 12.16 -0.44
C ARG A 18 27.02 11.99 0.94
N ILE A 19 26.96 10.79 1.51
CA ILE A 19 27.54 10.49 2.85
C ILE A 19 29.06 10.54 2.79
N ASN A 20 29.65 9.93 1.76
CA ASN A 20 31.11 9.89 1.60
C ASN A 20 31.67 11.29 1.28
N LEU A 21 31.00 12.06 0.42
CA LEU A 21 31.38 13.44 0.13
C LEU A 21 31.30 14.36 1.34
N LYS A 22 30.26 14.21 2.17
CA LYS A 22 30.16 14.97 3.42
C LYS A 22 31.34 14.67 4.35
N ASN A 23 31.72 13.39 4.49
CA ASN A 23 32.85 13.00 5.33
C ASN A 23 34.18 13.51 4.78
N ILE A 24 34.40 13.44 3.47
CA ILE A 24 35.59 13.98 2.80
C ILE A 24 35.69 15.50 2.99
N LEU A 25 34.60 16.24 2.77
CA LEU A 25 34.57 17.69 2.92
C LEU A 25 34.78 18.12 4.39
N LYS A 26 34.18 17.38 5.34
CA LYS A 26 34.37 17.62 6.79
C LYS A 26 35.80 17.31 7.26
N SER A 27 36.47 16.34 6.63
CA SER A 27 37.87 16.01 6.93
C SER A 27 38.86 17.03 6.36
N ARG A 28 38.56 17.61 5.18
CA ARG A 28 39.45 18.54 4.47
C ARG A 28 39.28 19.99 4.90
N PHE A 29 38.10 20.36 5.39
CA PHE A 29 37.78 21.71 5.85
C PHE A 29 37.19 21.67 7.28
N LYS A 30 38.06 21.48 8.28
CA LYS A 30 37.66 21.44 9.71
C LYS A 30 36.98 22.72 10.22
N SER A 31 37.25 23.86 9.59
CA SER A 31 36.71 25.18 9.96
C SER A 31 35.35 25.50 9.35
N LEU A 32 34.83 24.68 8.42
CA LEU A 32 33.56 24.91 7.74
C LEU A 32 32.48 23.95 8.23
N THR A 33 31.30 24.47 8.56
CA THR A 33 30.13 23.67 8.93
C THR A 33 29.46 23.08 7.70
N VAL A 34 29.79 21.83 7.37
CA VAL A 34 29.17 21.09 6.27
C VAL A 34 27.84 20.49 6.76
N LYS A 35 26.71 21.09 6.38
CA LYS A 35 25.36 20.57 6.61
C LYS A 35 24.80 19.97 5.33
N SER A 36 24.14 18.83 5.43
CA SER A 36 23.33 18.28 4.34
C SER A 36 22.01 19.04 4.21
N HIS A 37 21.37 18.98 3.04
CA HIS A 37 20.05 19.61 2.83
C HIS A 37 18.99 19.15 3.85
N GLU A 38 19.09 17.91 4.33
CA GLU A 38 18.21 17.34 5.36
C GLU A 38 18.48 17.96 6.73
N GLU A 39 19.75 18.21 7.09
CA GLU A 39 20.12 18.86 8.35
C GLU A 39 19.88 20.37 8.34
N LEU A 40 19.91 21.00 7.17
CA LEU A 40 19.55 22.41 7.02
C LEU A 40 18.05 22.62 7.30
N ASN A 41 17.21 21.66 6.89
CA ASN A 41 15.76 21.68 7.00
C ASN A 41 15.23 20.59 7.95
N GLU A 42 15.95 20.35 9.05
CA GLU A 42 15.70 19.22 9.93
C GLU A 42 14.26 19.22 10.50
N SER A 43 13.71 20.40 10.81
CA SER A 43 12.32 20.54 11.29
C SER A 43 11.28 20.10 10.25
N LEU A 44 11.45 20.53 8.99
CA LEU A 44 10.54 20.16 7.89
C LEU A 44 10.62 18.65 7.60
N PHE A 45 11.83 18.10 7.54
CA PHE A 45 12.02 16.66 7.32
C PHE A 45 11.46 15.81 8.47
N LYS A 46 11.67 16.23 9.73
CA LYS A 46 11.08 15.57 10.89
C LYS A 46 9.55 15.63 10.87
N MET A 47 8.97 16.77 10.51
CA MET A 47 7.52 16.94 10.35
C MET A 47 6.96 15.99 9.28
N MET A 48 7.52 16.01 8.06
CA MET A 48 7.09 15.13 6.98
C MET A 48 7.20 13.64 7.35
N LYS A 49 8.28 13.26 8.05
CA LYS A 49 8.47 11.88 8.52
C LYS A 49 7.42 11.50 9.56
N SER A 50 7.07 12.40 10.48
CA SER A 50 6.03 12.17 11.49
C SER A 50 4.64 12.05 10.85
N GLU A 51 4.32 12.90 9.89
CA GLU A 51 3.05 12.85 9.15
C GLU A 51 2.91 11.52 8.40
N LYS A 52 3.96 11.11 7.66
CA LYS A 52 3.99 9.82 6.97
C LYS A 52 3.79 8.65 7.93
N LEU A 53 4.37 8.73 9.13
CA LEU A 53 4.22 7.68 10.15
C LEU A 53 2.77 7.55 10.60
N ILE A 54 2.08 8.67 10.88
CA ILE A 54 0.66 8.68 11.27
C ILE A 54 -0.21 8.06 10.17
N VAL A 55 0.01 8.44 8.91
CA VAL A 55 -0.72 7.87 7.76
C VAL A 55 -0.50 6.35 7.65
N ILE A 56 0.73 5.87 7.86
CA ILE A 56 1.03 4.43 7.87
C ILE A 56 0.30 3.70 9.00
N ILE A 57 0.25 4.26 10.22
CA ILE A 57 -0.47 3.65 11.35
C ILE A 57 -1.96 3.51 11.04
N ILE A 58 -2.59 4.57 10.54
CA ILE A 58 -4.02 4.55 10.18
C ILE A 58 -4.28 3.53 9.07
N MET A 59 -3.40 3.48 8.05
CA MET A 59 -3.53 2.52 6.95
C MET A 59 -3.46 1.07 7.44
N ILE A 60 -2.56 0.76 8.37
CA ILE A 60 -2.46 -0.57 9.00
C ILE A 60 -3.74 -0.91 9.76
N MET A 61 -4.32 0.04 10.52
CA MET A 61 -5.58 -0.18 11.24
C MET A 61 -6.75 -0.49 10.30
N ILE A 62 -6.88 0.26 9.20
CA ILE A 62 -7.93 0.02 8.19
C ILE A 62 -7.77 -1.38 7.57
N VAL A 63 -6.54 -1.76 7.20
CA VAL A 63 -6.25 -3.09 6.66
C VAL A 63 -6.61 -4.18 7.66
N LEU A 64 -6.24 -4.00 8.93
CA LEU A 64 -6.53 -4.96 10.00
C LEU A 64 -8.04 -5.18 10.18
N ILE A 65 -8.83 -4.09 10.28
CA ILE A 65 -10.29 -4.17 10.36
C ILE A 65 -10.88 -4.85 9.12
N SER A 66 -10.37 -4.53 7.93
CA SER A 66 -10.84 -5.11 6.67
C SER A 66 -10.63 -6.62 6.62
N VAL A 67 -9.47 -7.11 7.07
CA VAL A 67 -9.17 -8.54 7.10
C VAL A 67 -10.11 -9.29 8.04
N PHE A 68 -10.35 -8.76 9.25
CA PHE A 68 -11.31 -9.35 10.18
C PHE A 68 -12.72 -9.41 9.60
N ASN A 69 -13.14 -8.34 8.90
CA ASN A 69 -14.46 -8.30 8.28
C ASN A 69 -14.62 -9.34 7.15
N VAL A 70 -13.60 -9.52 6.32
CA VAL A 70 -13.61 -10.55 5.27
C VAL A 70 -13.69 -11.96 5.87
N ILE A 71 -12.88 -12.24 6.89
CA ILE A 71 -12.89 -13.55 7.56
C ILE A 71 -14.27 -13.80 8.20
N GLY A 72 -14.81 -12.83 8.94
CA GLY A 72 -16.12 -12.93 9.57
C GLY A 72 -17.24 -13.17 8.57
N SER A 73 -17.23 -12.43 7.45
CA SER A 73 -18.21 -12.60 6.37
C SER A 73 -18.15 -14.00 5.74
N VAL A 74 -16.96 -14.53 5.50
CA VAL A 74 -16.79 -15.88 4.92
C VAL A 74 -17.23 -16.96 5.90
N VAL A 75 -16.90 -16.84 7.19
CA VAL A 75 -17.32 -17.80 8.22
C VAL A 75 -18.85 -17.79 8.35
N MET A 76 -19.47 -16.61 8.41
CA MET A 76 -20.94 -16.48 8.49
C MET A 76 -21.63 -17.14 7.29
N LEU A 77 -21.11 -16.94 6.07
CA LEU A 77 -21.64 -17.58 4.87
C LEU A 77 -21.61 -19.11 4.96
N ILE A 78 -20.55 -19.68 5.53
CA ILE A 78 -20.45 -21.15 5.71
C ILE A 78 -21.50 -21.64 6.70
N VAL A 79 -21.66 -20.95 7.84
CA VAL A 79 -22.64 -21.30 8.88
C VAL A 79 -24.07 -21.22 8.33
N GLU A 80 -24.41 -20.16 7.60
CA GLU A 80 -25.74 -20.01 6.96
C GLU A 80 -26.05 -21.14 5.97
N LYS A 81 -25.02 -21.70 5.31
CA LYS A 81 -25.18 -22.78 4.32
C LYS A 81 -25.00 -24.18 4.92
N GLU A 82 -24.68 -24.32 6.20
CA GLU A 82 -24.35 -25.60 6.84
C GLU A 82 -25.44 -26.67 6.67
N SER A 83 -26.72 -26.29 6.82
CA SER A 83 -27.84 -27.20 6.65
C SER A 83 -27.92 -27.76 5.22
N SER A 84 -27.68 -26.92 4.22
CA SER A 84 -27.65 -27.32 2.81
C SER A 84 -26.47 -28.24 2.50
N LEU A 85 -25.31 -28.00 3.14
CA LEU A 85 -24.13 -28.85 3.00
C LEU A 85 -24.35 -30.24 3.62
N LYS A 86 -25.02 -30.31 4.78
CA LYS A 86 -25.41 -31.58 5.42
C LYS A 86 -26.33 -32.40 4.52
N THR A 87 -27.34 -31.77 3.91
CA THR A 87 -28.24 -32.44 2.96
C THR A 87 -27.48 -32.96 1.74
N LEU A 88 -26.60 -32.15 1.14
CA LEU A 88 -25.76 -32.59 0.01
C LEU A 88 -24.85 -33.77 0.37
N LYS A 89 -24.31 -33.79 1.60
CA LYS A 89 -23.48 -34.88 2.12
C LYS A 89 -24.28 -36.18 2.27
N ILE A 90 -25.52 -36.11 2.77
CA ILE A 90 -26.43 -37.27 2.85
C ILE A 90 -26.80 -37.78 1.45
N LEU A 91 -26.94 -36.89 0.47
CA LEU A 91 -27.17 -37.24 -0.94
C LEU A 91 -25.93 -37.82 -1.64
N GLY A 92 -24.83 -38.07 -0.92
CA GLY A 92 -23.63 -38.71 -1.44
C GLY A 92 -22.57 -37.77 -2.00
N MET A 93 -22.66 -36.45 -1.74
CA MET A 93 -21.61 -35.52 -2.15
C MET A 93 -20.35 -35.71 -1.30
N ASN A 94 -19.22 -35.97 -1.97
CA ASN A 94 -17.92 -36.05 -1.34
C ASN A 94 -17.44 -34.67 -0.83
N ASN A 95 -16.73 -34.63 0.30
CA ASN A 95 -16.18 -33.41 0.90
C ASN A 95 -15.31 -32.60 -0.09
N LEU A 96 -14.60 -33.27 -1.02
CA LEU A 96 -13.81 -32.60 -2.07
C LEU A 96 -14.66 -31.76 -3.03
N ASN A 97 -15.90 -32.17 -3.31
CA ASN A 97 -16.80 -31.41 -4.18
C ASN A 97 -17.35 -30.19 -3.45
N ILE A 98 -17.62 -30.33 -2.15
CA ILE A 98 -18.02 -29.20 -1.29
C ILE A 98 -16.89 -28.16 -1.27
N GLU A 99 -15.64 -28.58 -1.02
CA GLU A 99 -14.46 -27.70 -1.04
C GLU A 99 -14.32 -26.95 -2.38
N LYS A 100 -14.52 -27.63 -3.52
CA LYS A 100 -14.46 -27.01 -4.86
C LYS A 100 -15.53 -25.94 -5.08
N VAL A 101 -16.74 -26.14 -4.57
CA VAL A 101 -17.82 -25.15 -4.68
C VAL A 101 -17.43 -23.86 -3.95
N PHE A 102 -16.94 -23.98 -2.71
CA PHE A 102 -16.49 -22.80 -1.94
C PHE A 102 -15.25 -22.15 -2.52
N PHE A 103 -14.31 -22.94 -3.05
CA PHE A 103 -13.14 -22.40 -3.76
C PHE A 103 -13.56 -21.56 -4.97
N LYS A 104 -14.49 -22.06 -5.79
CA LYS A 104 -14.99 -21.34 -6.97
C LYS A 104 -15.75 -20.08 -6.57
N ASN A 105 -16.53 -20.13 -5.49
CA ASN A 105 -17.24 -18.95 -4.97
C ASN A 105 -16.26 -17.88 -4.46
N GLY A 106 -15.22 -18.28 -3.70
CA GLY A 106 -14.16 -17.39 -3.25
C GLY A 106 -13.42 -16.72 -4.41
N LEU A 107 -13.11 -17.49 -5.46
CA LEU A 107 -12.50 -16.94 -6.67
C LEU A 107 -13.40 -15.92 -7.37
N MET A 108 -14.71 -16.17 -7.48
CA MET A 108 -15.65 -15.22 -8.08
C MET A 108 -15.77 -13.93 -7.28
N ILE A 109 -15.87 -14.02 -5.95
CA ILE A 109 -15.88 -12.84 -5.06
C ILE A 109 -14.60 -12.03 -5.26
N ASN A 110 -13.45 -12.69 -5.29
CA ASN A 110 -12.17 -12.03 -5.50
C ASN A 110 -12.07 -11.34 -6.87
N LEU A 111 -12.55 -12.00 -7.93
CA LEU A 111 -12.55 -11.44 -9.29
C LEU A 111 -13.42 -10.18 -9.38
N LEU A 112 -14.62 -10.22 -8.79
CA LEU A 112 -15.50 -9.06 -8.73
C LEU A 112 -14.87 -7.91 -7.92
N GLY A 113 -14.30 -8.22 -6.76
CA GLY A 113 -13.59 -7.24 -5.94
C GLY A 113 -12.41 -6.59 -6.67
N LEU A 114 -11.65 -7.37 -7.44
CA LEU A 114 -10.52 -6.89 -8.24
C LEU A 114 -10.99 -5.95 -9.36
N VAL A 115 -12.04 -6.30 -10.10
CA VAL A 115 -12.60 -5.45 -11.16
C VAL A 115 -13.10 -4.12 -10.59
N ILE A 116 -13.89 -4.18 -9.51
CA ILE A 116 -14.43 -2.98 -8.86
C ILE A 116 -13.29 -2.12 -8.29
N GLY A 117 -12.32 -2.74 -7.61
CA GLY A 117 -11.19 -2.05 -7.02
C GLY A 117 -10.30 -1.36 -8.06
N LEU A 118 -9.99 -2.03 -9.17
CA LEU A 118 -9.24 -1.43 -10.29
C LEU A 118 -9.99 -0.25 -10.90
N PHE A 119 -11.30 -0.40 -11.12
CA PHE A 119 -12.14 0.65 -11.67
C PHE A 119 -12.12 1.91 -10.79
N PHE A 120 -12.36 1.76 -9.49
CA PHE A 120 -12.30 2.87 -8.53
C PHE A 120 -10.90 3.48 -8.43
N SER A 121 -9.85 2.66 -8.46
CA SER A 121 -8.46 3.16 -8.37
C SER A 121 -8.09 4.02 -9.58
N ILE A 122 -8.41 3.57 -10.79
CA ILE A 122 -8.14 4.32 -12.02
C ILE A 122 -8.95 5.62 -12.04
N LEU A 123 -10.24 5.54 -11.69
CA LEU A 123 -11.12 6.70 -11.61
C LEU A 123 -10.59 7.74 -10.61
N ALA A 124 -10.12 7.31 -9.44
CA ALA A 124 -9.52 8.19 -8.45
C ALA A 124 -8.28 8.90 -8.98
N VAL A 125 -7.39 8.21 -9.71
CA VAL A 125 -6.17 8.84 -10.23
C VAL A 125 -6.46 9.82 -11.37
N ILE A 126 -7.40 9.49 -12.26
CA ILE A 126 -7.84 10.43 -13.31
C ILE A 126 -8.46 11.67 -12.67
N SER A 127 -9.31 11.48 -11.66
CA SER A 127 -9.94 12.58 -10.91
C SER A 127 -8.90 13.46 -10.23
N GLN A 128 -7.88 12.86 -9.60
CA GLN A 128 -6.77 13.59 -8.98
C GLN A 128 -5.96 14.40 -10.02
N LYS A 129 -5.73 13.87 -11.23
CA LYS A 129 -5.05 14.61 -12.30
C LYS A 129 -5.84 15.81 -12.79
N GLN A 130 -7.16 15.68 -12.91
CA GLN A 130 -8.01 16.74 -13.46
C GLN A 130 -8.36 17.82 -12.43
N PHE A 131 -8.65 17.42 -11.19
CA PHE A 131 -9.15 18.34 -10.16
C PHE A 131 -8.09 18.73 -9.12
N SER A 132 -6.91 18.10 -9.12
CA SER A 132 -5.81 18.39 -8.20
C SER A 132 -6.26 18.49 -6.72
N PHE A 133 -7.08 17.53 -6.27
CA PHE A 133 -7.67 17.54 -4.92
C PHE A 133 -6.61 17.58 -3.81
N VAL A 134 -5.55 16.78 -3.97
CA VAL A 134 -4.41 16.76 -3.04
C VAL A 134 -3.25 17.58 -3.60
N LYS A 135 -2.93 18.68 -2.92
CA LYS A 135 -1.86 19.63 -3.25
C LYS A 135 -0.71 19.50 -2.26
N VAL A 136 0.53 19.72 -2.70
CA VAL A 136 1.72 19.63 -1.83
C VAL A 136 2.14 21.02 -1.37
N GLY A 137 2.04 21.26 -0.06
CA GLY A 137 2.52 22.48 0.58
C GLY A 137 1.65 23.72 0.31
N SER A 138 2.20 24.90 0.53
CA SER A 138 1.53 26.20 0.34
C SER A 138 1.55 26.70 -1.11
N ILE A 139 2.10 25.91 -2.03
CA ILE A 139 2.20 26.22 -3.46
C ILE A 139 1.18 25.35 -4.17
N ASP A 140 0.47 25.91 -5.15
CA ASP A 140 -0.63 25.27 -5.88
C ASP A 140 -0.15 24.17 -6.86
N LEU A 141 0.69 23.25 -6.38
CA LEU A 141 1.24 22.13 -7.13
C LEU A 141 0.53 20.85 -6.72
N ALA A 142 -0.13 20.22 -7.69
CA ALA A 142 -0.78 18.93 -7.51
C ALA A 142 0.23 17.84 -7.11
N TYR A 143 -0.16 16.95 -6.20
CA TYR A 143 0.65 15.78 -5.88
C TYR A 143 0.84 14.94 -7.15
N PRO A 144 2.08 14.69 -7.61
CA PRO A 144 2.33 14.00 -8.87
C PRO A 144 1.95 12.52 -8.73
N VAL A 145 0.79 12.15 -9.27
CA VAL A 145 0.34 10.75 -9.36
C VAL A 145 0.60 10.22 -10.76
N GLU A 146 1.49 9.24 -10.86
CA GLU A 146 1.84 8.59 -12.12
C GLU A 146 1.18 7.21 -12.24
N LEU A 147 0.33 7.04 -13.25
CA LEU A 147 -0.18 5.73 -13.66
C LEU A 147 0.81 5.13 -14.65
N THR A 148 1.74 4.32 -14.16
CA THR A 148 2.60 3.51 -15.02
C THR A 148 1.97 2.13 -15.22
N PHE A 149 2.06 1.61 -16.45
CA PHE A 149 1.52 0.28 -16.77
C PHE A 149 2.14 -0.83 -15.89
N TYR A 150 3.42 -0.66 -15.55
CA TYR A 150 4.14 -1.53 -14.65
C TYR A 150 3.51 -1.63 -13.25
N ASN A 151 3.09 -0.49 -12.66
CA ASN A 151 2.42 -0.48 -11.35
C ASN A 151 1.09 -1.22 -11.40
N VAL A 152 0.32 -1.05 -12.48
CA VAL A 152 -0.98 -1.73 -12.66
C VAL A 152 -0.78 -3.25 -12.73
N ILE A 153 0.22 -3.73 -13.49
CA ILE A 153 0.54 -5.17 -13.58
C ILE A 153 0.91 -5.74 -12.21
N ILE A 154 1.75 -5.04 -11.44
CA ILE A 154 2.15 -5.49 -10.09
C ILE A 154 0.94 -5.63 -9.18
N VAL A 155 0.04 -4.64 -9.18
CA VAL A 155 -1.19 -4.67 -8.36
C VAL A 155 -2.10 -5.83 -8.79
N LEU A 156 -2.26 -6.05 -10.09
CA LEU A 156 -3.03 -7.18 -10.62
C LEU A 156 -2.46 -8.53 -10.15
N PHE A 157 -1.14 -8.71 -10.30
CA PHE A 157 -0.49 -9.96 -9.93
C PHE A 157 -0.57 -10.24 -8.42
N THR A 158 -0.32 -9.21 -7.60
CA THR A 158 -0.42 -9.32 -6.14
C THR A 158 -1.85 -9.57 -5.68
N ALA A 159 -2.85 -8.93 -6.28
CA ALA A 159 -4.26 -9.15 -5.95
C ALA A 159 -4.73 -10.56 -6.34
N ILE A 160 -4.31 -11.07 -7.50
CA ILE A 160 -4.62 -12.45 -7.91
C ILE A 160 -3.95 -13.44 -6.94
N PHE A 161 -2.69 -13.21 -6.57
CA PHE A 161 -1.96 -14.07 -5.63
C PHE A 161 -2.66 -14.12 -4.27
N VAL A 162 -2.98 -12.96 -3.68
CA VAL A 162 -3.71 -12.87 -2.40
C VAL A 162 -5.09 -13.52 -2.52
N GLY A 163 -5.83 -13.25 -3.60
CA GLY A 163 -7.13 -13.85 -3.85
C GLY A 163 -7.14 -15.36 -3.94
N PHE A 164 -6.12 -15.93 -4.58
CA PHE A 164 -5.93 -17.38 -4.65
C PHE A 164 -5.67 -17.97 -3.25
N THR A 165 -4.79 -17.32 -2.45
CA THR A 165 -4.53 -17.77 -1.07
C THR A 165 -5.76 -17.66 -0.17
N SER A 166 -6.56 -16.60 -0.32
CA SER A 166 -7.80 -16.39 0.41
C SER A 166 -8.84 -17.46 0.05
N SER A 167 -9.05 -17.71 -1.24
CA SER A 167 -9.99 -18.73 -1.73
C SER A 167 -9.60 -20.13 -1.26
N TYR A 168 -8.30 -20.41 -1.22
CA TYR A 168 -7.75 -21.65 -0.65
C TYR A 168 -8.01 -21.77 0.85
N LEU A 169 -7.87 -20.67 1.60
CA LEU A 169 -8.23 -20.61 3.01
C LEU A 169 -9.73 -20.88 3.22
N SER A 170 -10.60 -20.27 2.40
CA SER A 170 -12.05 -20.48 2.47
C SER A 170 -12.43 -21.94 2.23
N ALA A 171 -11.85 -22.58 1.22
CA ALA A 171 -12.10 -24.00 0.96
C ALA A 171 -11.67 -24.89 2.13
N LYS A 172 -10.53 -24.58 2.76
CA LYS A 172 -10.06 -25.32 3.95
C LYS A 172 -10.88 -25.05 5.21
N ALA A 173 -11.39 -23.84 5.40
CA ALA A 173 -12.21 -23.49 6.56
C ALA A 173 -13.47 -24.37 6.66
N VAL A 174 -14.06 -24.71 5.51
CA VAL A 174 -15.23 -25.58 5.39
C VAL A 174 -14.96 -26.98 5.93
N LYS A 175 -13.79 -27.56 5.64
CA LYS A 175 -13.39 -28.89 6.14
C LYS A 175 -13.31 -28.97 7.67
N LYS A 176 -13.06 -27.84 8.34
CA LYS A 176 -12.98 -27.80 9.80
C LYS A 176 -14.35 -27.70 10.48
N LEU A 177 -15.37 -27.23 9.75
CA LEU A 177 -16.71 -26.98 10.27
C LEU A 177 -17.71 -28.15 9.99
N ILE A 178 -17.40 -29.02 9.03
CA ILE A 178 -18.23 -30.19 8.61
C ILE A 178 -17.59 -31.50 9.05
#